data_AF-A0A1S1YUJ8-F1
#
_entry.id   AF-A0A1S1YUJ8-F1
#
_cell.length_a   1.000
_cell.length_b   1.000
_cell.length_c   1.000
_cell.angle_alpha   90.00
_cell.angle_beta   90.00
_cell.angle_gamma   90.00
#
_symmetry.space_group_name_H-M   'P 1'
#
loop_
_entity.id
_entity.type
_entity.pdbx_description
1 polymer ?
#
loop_
_entity_poly.entity_id
_entity_poly.type
_entity_poly.pdbx_seq_one_letter_code
_entity_poly.pdbx_strand_id
1 'polypeptide(L)'
;MIKLLKKINISLTLSVFLALTGIALMLVFFMDYHLYESYIGVDMEVLSKYGSFMAGTIGPIFSLVGFILIYETIKWQKKLFERQQFEVKFFEMMKYHRENVELLRHKDPSSEEPITRKGREVFITLYQQCHQLQKEVEECLPKGEEQNEKEFHELTLNITYLIFHFGLQEHSKDALISILSKYIPLHSDNLISTLKNKKCKYNKELPFYVGHQSKLGNYFRHLYHTIKYVDQTKFLTVEEKQSFIKMLRAQFTTYEQAIIFYNAMSALGKKWRENQWIEKYELIKNIPPKFLGVIDPKTFFEMRFEYEGL
;
A
#
# COMPACT_ATOMS: atom_id res chain seq x y z
N MET A 1 27.76 10.13 -18.45
CA MET A 1 29.05 9.79 -17.79
C MET A 1 29.12 10.25 -16.33
N ILE A 2 28.68 11.48 -15.98
CA ILE A 2 28.76 12.03 -14.61
C ILE A 2 27.81 11.37 -13.58
N LYS A 3 26.71 10.71 -14.01
CA LYS A 3 25.82 9.93 -13.12
C LYS A 3 26.35 8.54 -12.73
N LEU A 4 27.34 8.00 -13.46
CA LEU A 4 27.93 6.68 -13.16
C LEU A 4 29.01 6.75 -12.06
N LEU A 5 29.60 7.92 -11.82
CA LEU A 5 30.65 8.13 -10.81
C LEU A 5 30.10 8.37 -9.39
N LYS A 6 28.78 8.50 -9.21
CA LYS A 6 28.17 8.85 -7.91
C LYS A 6 27.98 7.65 -6.96
N LYS A 7 28.55 6.48 -7.30
CA LYS A 7 28.39 5.25 -6.50
C LYS A 7 29.68 4.44 -6.39
N ILE A 8 30.83 5.12 -6.36
CA ILE A 8 32.08 4.49 -5.97
C ILE A 8 31.99 4.21 -4.47
N ASN A 9 31.91 2.93 -4.10
CA ASN A 9 31.93 2.53 -2.70
C ASN A 9 33.34 2.80 -2.15
N ILE A 10 33.47 3.80 -1.29
CA ILE A 10 34.76 4.30 -0.77
C ILE A 10 35.52 3.16 -0.09
N SER A 11 34.82 2.31 0.67
CA SER A 11 35.41 1.14 1.32
C SER A 11 35.92 0.10 0.33
N LEU A 12 35.19 -0.15 -0.77
CA LEU A 12 35.65 -1.05 -1.83
C LEU A 12 36.89 -0.49 -2.54
N THR A 13 36.92 0.81 -2.78
CA THR A 13 38.06 1.49 -3.42
C THR A 13 39.29 1.44 -2.52
N LEU A 14 39.09 1.67 -1.21
CA LEU A 14 40.12 1.52 -0.20
C LEU A 14 40.64 0.08 -0.11
N SER A 15 39.76 -0.93 -0.14
CA SER A 15 40.14 -2.34 -0.17
C SER A 15 41.00 -2.67 -1.39
N VAL A 16 40.63 -2.18 -2.58
CA VAL A 16 41.42 -2.38 -3.81
C VAL A 16 42.79 -1.71 -3.70
N PHE A 17 42.85 -0.48 -3.20
CA PHE A 17 44.11 0.24 -3.00
C PHE A 17 45.04 -0.48 -2.02
N LEU A 18 44.52 -0.93 -0.88
CA LEU A 18 45.27 -1.69 0.12
C LEU A 18 45.77 -3.03 -0.44
N ALA A 19 44.93 -3.74 -1.20
CA ALA A 19 45.32 -4.99 -1.85
C ALA A 19 46.45 -4.76 -2.87
N LEU A 20 46.35 -3.73 -3.72
CA LEU A 20 47.40 -3.37 -4.68
C LEU A 20 48.70 -2.96 -3.97
N THR A 21 48.60 -2.22 -2.87
CA THR A 21 49.76 -1.85 -2.04
C THR A 21 50.42 -3.10 -1.46
N GLY A 22 49.63 -4.04 -0.92
CA GLY A 22 50.14 -5.32 -0.44
C GLY A 22 50.84 -6.12 -1.55
N ILE A 23 50.25 -6.20 -2.74
CA ILE A 23 50.87 -6.89 -3.90
C ILE A 23 52.15 -6.19 -4.34
N ALA A 24 52.17 -4.86 -4.41
CA ALA A 24 53.35 -4.10 -4.78
C ALA A 24 54.50 -4.33 -3.79
N LEU A 25 54.22 -4.31 -2.49
CA LEU A 25 55.21 -4.62 -1.45
C LEU A 25 55.74 -6.05 -1.56
N MET A 26 54.87 -7.04 -1.85
CA MET A 26 55.31 -8.41 -2.13
C MET A 26 56.27 -8.47 -3.33
N LEU A 27 55.94 -7.79 -4.43
CA LEU A 27 56.75 -7.78 -5.64
C LEU A 27 58.09 -7.06 -5.46
N VAL A 28 58.11 -5.93 -4.77
CA VAL A 28 59.35 -5.20 -4.45
C VAL A 28 60.28 -6.09 -3.62
N PHE A 29 59.76 -6.71 -2.57
CA PHE A 29 60.56 -7.59 -1.71
C PHE A 29 61.04 -8.84 -2.46
N PHE A 30 60.23 -9.38 -3.37
CA PHE A 30 60.62 -10.50 -4.22
C PHE A 30 61.72 -10.14 -5.23
N MET A 31 61.66 -8.95 -5.84
CA MET A 31 62.65 -8.46 -6.80
C MET A 31 63.98 -8.10 -6.15
N ASP A 32 63.96 -7.47 -4.98
CA ASP A 32 65.16 -7.20 -4.17
C ASP A 32 65.86 -8.51 -3.80
N TYR A 33 65.08 -9.57 -3.56
CA TYR A 33 65.60 -10.88 -3.17
C TYR A 33 66.22 -11.67 -4.34
N HIS A 34 65.68 -11.56 -5.55
CA HIS A 34 66.25 -12.19 -6.76
C HIS A 34 67.62 -11.60 -7.18
N LEU A 35 68.02 -10.48 -6.60
CA LEU A 35 69.34 -9.87 -6.79
C LEU A 35 70.44 -10.48 -5.90
N TYR A 36 70.12 -11.37 -4.94
CA TYR A 36 71.10 -11.82 -3.93
C TYR A 36 71.56 -13.28 -3.98
N GLU A 37 70.96 -14.20 -4.76
CA GLU A 37 71.59 -15.51 -4.95
C GLU A 37 71.55 -16.03 -6.38
N SER A 38 72.74 -16.07 -6.96
CA SER A 38 73.10 -17.02 -8.00
C SER A 38 73.58 -18.32 -7.35
N TYR A 39 73.17 -19.45 -7.93
CA TYR A 39 73.73 -20.81 -7.79
C TYR A 39 73.39 -21.65 -6.53
N ILE A 40 72.39 -22.52 -6.75
CA ILE A 40 72.27 -23.90 -6.24
C ILE A 40 72.01 -24.04 -4.73
N GLY A 41 70.84 -23.60 -4.29
CA GLY A 41 70.26 -23.93 -2.99
C GLY A 41 69.23 -22.89 -2.60
N VAL A 42 68.09 -23.29 -2.01
CA VAL A 42 67.21 -22.29 -1.37
C VAL A 42 67.79 -22.05 0.02
N ASP A 43 68.34 -20.86 0.28
CA ASP A 43 68.75 -20.49 1.63
C ASP A 43 67.52 -20.45 2.56
N MET A 44 67.49 -21.39 3.51
CA MET A 44 66.41 -21.53 4.48
C MET A 44 66.31 -20.33 5.42
N GLU A 45 67.41 -19.64 5.69
CA GLU A 45 67.41 -18.43 6.52
C GLU A 45 66.68 -17.29 5.82
N VAL A 46 66.93 -17.11 4.52
CA VAL A 46 66.27 -16.01 3.82
C VAL A 46 64.83 -16.34 3.44
N LEU A 47 64.51 -17.60 3.13
CA LEU A 47 63.13 -18.04 3.03
C LEU A 47 62.36 -17.78 4.34
N SER A 48 63.02 -17.95 5.49
CA SER A 48 62.45 -17.60 6.80
C SER A 48 62.19 -16.10 6.94
N LYS A 49 63.15 -15.24 6.55
CA LYS A 49 62.97 -13.76 6.54
C LYS A 49 61.83 -13.31 5.63
N TYR A 50 61.72 -13.89 4.43
CA TYR A 50 60.60 -13.66 3.53
C TYR A 50 59.28 -14.07 4.17
N GLY A 51 59.20 -15.27 4.74
CA GLY A 51 58.03 -15.76 5.46
C GLY A 51 57.61 -14.84 6.61
N SER A 52 58.56 -14.33 7.39
CA SER A 52 58.31 -13.38 8.48
C SER A 52 57.79 -12.02 7.99
N PHE A 53 58.33 -11.46 6.90
CA PHE A 53 57.82 -10.22 6.30
C PHE A 53 56.40 -10.40 5.76
N MET A 54 56.16 -11.51 5.04
CA MET A 54 54.84 -11.85 4.52
C MET A 54 53.83 -12.00 5.66
N ALA A 55 54.19 -12.71 6.73
CA ALA A 55 53.31 -12.90 7.88
C ALA A 55 53.10 -11.61 8.71
N GLY A 56 54.14 -10.80 8.89
CA GLY A 56 54.13 -9.63 9.77
C GLY A 56 53.62 -8.34 9.14
N THR A 57 53.70 -8.20 7.82
CA THR A 57 53.33 -6.95 7.12
C THR A 57 52.23 -7.19 6.08
N ILE A 58 52.42 -8.16 5.18
CA ILE A 58 51.46 -8.44 4.12
C ILE A 58 50.19 -9.09 4.70
N GLY A 59 50.34 -10.06 5.59
CA GLY A 59 49.23 -10.75 6.27
C GLY A 59 48.24 -9.78 6.91
N PRO A 60 48.67 -8.81 7.74
CA PRO A 60 47.80 -7.79 8.31
C PRO A 60 47.12 -6.89 7.28
N ILE A 61 47.81 -6.48 6.19
CA ILE A 61 47.20 -5.69 5.10
C ILE A 61 46.04 -6.47 4.46
N PHE A 62 46.29 -7.74 4.10
CA PHE A 62 45.26 -8.59 3.51
C PHE A 62 44.15 -8.94 4.51
N SER A 63 44.48 -9.09 5.79
CA SER A 63 43.48 -9.28 6.86
C SER A 63 42.56 -8.07 7.00
N LEU A 64 43.12 -6.86 6.93
CA LEU A 64 42.36 -5.61 6.94
C LEU A 64 41.47 -5.48 5.70
N VAL A 65 41.99 -5.81 4.52
CA VAL A 65 41.20 -5.88 3.27
C VAL A 65 40.03 -6.84 3.45
N GLY A 66 40.29 -8.07 3.92
CA GLY A 66 39.27 -9.08 4.17
C GLY A 66 38.21 -8.59 5.16
N PHE A 67 38.62 -7.96 6.26
CA PHE A 67 37.70 -7.37 7.24
C PHE A 67 36.78 -6.31 6.62
N ILE A 68 37.33 -5.37 5.83
CA ILE A 68 36.55 -4.33 5.16
C ILE A 68 35.52 -4.96 4.20
N LEU A 69 35.94 -5.96 3.41
CA LEU A 69 35.05 -6.66 2.47
C LEU A 69 33.92 -7.42 3.18
N ILE A 70 34.24 -8.11 4.28
CA ILE A 70 33.22 -8.80 5.11
C ILE A 70 32.25 -7.77 5.69
N TYR A 71 32.74 -6.66 6.22
CA TYR A 71 31.90 -5.61 6.79
C TYR A 71 30.94 -4.99 5.76
N GLU A 72 31.42 -4.71 4.55
CA GLU A 72 30.57 -4.26 3.43
C GLU A 72 29.56 -5.32 3.01
N THR A 73 29.96 -6.59 3.00
CA THR A 73 29.07 -7.72 2.72
C THR A 73 27.93 -7.78 3.75
N ILE A 74 28.23 -7.66 5.05
CA ILE A 74 27.22 -7.65 6.12
C ILE A 74 26.25 -6.48 5.97
N LYS A 75 26.74 -5.28 5.62
CA LYS A 75 25.87 -4.12 5.35
C LYS A 75 24.92 -4.37 4.19
N TRP A 76 25.42 -4.96 3.10
CA TRP A 76 24.61 -5.27 1.94
C TRP A 76 23.57 -6.36 2.26
N GLN A 77 23.98 -7.41 2.97
CA GLN A 77 23.10 -8.47 3.46
C GLN A 77 21.99 -7.92 4.35
N LYS A 78 22.29 -6.99 5.27
CA LYS A 78 21.26 -6.35 6.11
C LYS A 78 20.21 -5.62 5.28
N LYS A 79 20.62 -4.86 4.27
CA LYS A 79 19.68 -4.16 3.37
C LYS A 79 18.83 -5.14 2.55
N LEU A 80 19.45 -6.21 2.04
CA LEU A 80 18.75 -7.26 1.31
C LEU A 80 17.72 -7.95 2.21
N PHE A 81 18.11 -8.26 3.45
CA PHE A 81 17.25 -8.88 4.44
C PHE A 81 16.07 -7.98 4.83
N GLU A 82 16.29 -6.70 5.11
CA GLU A 82 15.22 -5.72 5.38
C GLU A 82 14.20 -5.66 4.23
N ARG A 83 14.70 -5.69 2.98
CA ARG A 83 13.84 -5.72 1.79
C ARG A 83 13.05 -7.03 1.69
N GLN A 84 13.69 -8.17 1.90
CA GLN A 84 13.02 -9.48 1.87
C GLN A 84 11.95 -9.59 2.96
N GLN A 85 12.25 -9.16 4.19
CA GLN A 85 11.26 -9.14 5.29
C GLN A 85 10.07 -8.25 4.94
N PHE A 86 10.33 -7.10 4.30
CA PHE A 86 9.27 -6.23 3.83
C PHE A 86 8.39 -6.91 2.77
N GLU A 87 9.01 -7.51 1.76
CA GLU A 87 8.29 -8.18 0.66
C GLU A 87 7.43 -9.32 1.21
N VAL A 88 8.00 -10.19 2.06
CA VAL A 88 7.26 -11.29 2.72
C VAL A 88 6.06 -10.76 3.47
N LYS A 89 6.24 -9.74 4.33
CA LYS A 89 5.15 -9.16 5.11
C LYS A 89 4.09 -8.51 4.21
N PHE A 90 4.50 -7.81 3.16
CA PHE A 90 3.58 -7.21 2.20
C PHE A 90 2.73 -8.28 1.50
N PHE A 91 3.35 -9.35 0.98
CA PHE A 91 2.63 -10.46 0.34
C PHE A 91 1.69 -11.19 1.32
N GLU A 92 2.07 -11.32 2.59
CA GLU A 92 1.21 -11.87 3.63
C GLU A 92 -0.01 -10.97 3.90
N MET A 93 0.19 -9.65 4.01
CA MET A 93 -0.93 -8.70 4.17
C MET A 93 -1.88 -8.73 2.96
N MET A 94 -1.36 -8.86 1.74
CA MET A 94 -2.19 -9.06 0.55
C MET A 94 -2.96 -10.39 0.58
N LYS A 95 -2.34 -11.47 1.10
CA LYS A 95 -3.01 -12.76 1.29
C LYS A 95 -4.17 -12.64 2.27
N TYR A 96 -3.96 -12.05 3.45
CA TYR A 96 -5.04 -11.81 4.42
C TYR A 96 -6.14 -10.90 3.86
N HIS A 97 -5.79 -9.94 3.02
CA HIS A 97 -6.79 -9.12 2.34
C HIS A 97 -7.67 -9.95 1.40
N ARG A 98 -7.09 -10.85 0.60
CA ARG A 98 -7.86 -11.76 -0.26
C ARG A 98 -8.74 -12.72 0.56
N GLU A 99 -8.21 -13.28 1.63
CA GLU A 99 -8.97 -14.14 2.55
C GLU A 99 -10.16 -13.40 3.16
N ASN A 100 -9.97 -12.15 3.60
CA ASN A 100 -11.08 -11.32 4.08
C ASN A 100 -12.18 -11.17 3.04
N VAL A 101 -11.82 -10.92 1.78
CA VAL A 101 -12.77 -10.82 0.66
C VAL A 101 -13.48 -12.15 0.45
N GLU A 102 -12.75 -13.26 0.39
CA GLU A 102 -13.29 -14.61 0.20
C GLU A 102 -14.25 -15.05 1.30
N LEU A 103 -14.03 -14.58 2.53
CA LEU A 103 -14.88 -14.88 3.69
C LEU A 103 -16.16 -14.02 3.74
N LEU A 104 -16.27 -12.95 2.93
CA LEU A 104 -17.47 -12.11 2.93
C LEU A 104 -18.72 -12.91 2.55
N ARG A 105 -19.78 -12.71 3.33
CA ARG A 105 -21.11 -13.27 3.10
C ARG A 105 -22.13 -12.16 3.25
N HIS A 106 -23.09 -12.10 2.34
CA HIS A 106 -24.17 -11.13 2.42
C HIS A 106 -25.44 -11.66 1.77
N LYS A 107 -26.59 -11.47 2.42
CA LYS A 107 -27.89 -11.82 1.87
C LYS A 107 -28.44 -10.63 1.11
N ASP A 108 -28.79 -10.82 -0.16
CA ASP A 108 -29.28 -9.73 -1.00
C ASP A 108 -30.70 -9.28 -0.57
N PRO A 109 -30.87 -8.04 -0.04
CA PRO A 109 -32.16 -7.54 0.39
C PRO A 109 -33.15 -7.32 -0.75
N SER A 110 -32.69 -7.33 -2.01
CA SER A 110 -33.50 -7.10 -3.21
C SER A 110 -34.14 -8.38 -3.75
N SER A 111 -33.71 -9.54 -3.25
CA SER A 111 -34.20 -10.86 -3.67
C SER A 111 -35.39 -11.32 -2.82
N GLU A 112 -36.39 -11.93 -3.46
CA GLU A 112 -37.57 -12.52 -2.78
C GLU A 112 -37.15 -13.68 -1.86
N GLU A 113 -36.17 -14.47 -2.29
CA GLU A 113 -35.55 -15.52 -1.48
C GLU A 113 -34.24 -15.03 -0.85
N PRO A 114 -33.84 -15.58 0.32
CA PRO A 114 -32.63 -15.16 1.04
C PRO A 114 -31.33 -15.68 0.40
N ILE A 115 -31.07 -15.28 -0.84
CA ILE A 115 -29.88 -15.66 -1.61
C ILE A 115 -28.63 -15.06 -0.94
N THR A 116 -27.69 -15.92 -0.57
CA THR A 116 -26.43 -15.51 0.05
C THR A 116 -25.33 -15.39 -1.00
N ARG A 117 -24.88 -14.17 -1.27
CA ARG A 117 -23.68 -13.88 -2.08
C ARG A 117 -22.42 -14.09 -1.25
N LYS A 118 -21.35 -14.50 -1.92
CA LYS A 118 -20.07 -14.86 -1.29
C LYS A 118 -18.90 -14.22 -2.03
N GLY A 119 -17.81 -13.95 -1.31
CA GLY A 119 -16.58 -13.49 -1.94
C GLY A 119 -16.76 -12.16 -2.67
N ARG A 120 -16.20 -12.08 -3.88
CA ARG A 120 -16.26 -10.88 -4.73
C ARG A 120 -17.67 -10.48 -5.16
N GLU A 121 -18.60 -11.43 -5.29
CA GLU A 121 -19.99 -11.12 -5.67
C GLU A 121 -20.69 -10.22 -4.65
N VAL A 122 -20.26 -10.28 -3.38
CA VAL A 122 -20.79 -9.40 -2.33
C VAL A 122 -20.61 -7.93 -2.73
N PHE A 123 -19.48 -7.56 -3.32
CA PHE A 123 -19.21 -6.18 -3.73
C PHE A 123 -20.15 -5.68 -4.83
N ILE A 124 -20.69 -6.57 -5.67
CA ILE A 124 -21.69 -6.20 -6.67
C ILE A 124 -22.98 -5.73 -5.96
N THR A 125 -23.48 -6.53 -5.02
CA THR A 125 -24.67 -6.20 -4.23
C THR A 125 -24.43 -4.96 -3.36
N LEU A 126 -23.26 -4.84 -2.73
CA LEU A 126 -22.89 -3.68 -1.94
C LEU A 126 -22.87 -2.40 -2.79
N TYR A 127 -22.29 -2.48 -3.99
CA TYR A 127 -22.24 -1.37 -4.92
C TYR A 127 -23.66 -0.95 -5.35
N GLN A 128 -24.50 -1.90 -5.74
CA GLN A 128 -25.90 -1.63 -6.12
C GLN A 128 -26.67 -0.96 -4.98
N GLN A 129 -26.51 -1.44 -3.75
CA GLN A 129 -27.13 -0.83 -2.56
C GLN A 129 -26.62 0.59 -2.34
N CYS A 130 -25.31 0.82 -2.44
CA CYS A 130 -24.71 2.13 -2.20
C CYS A 130 -25.15 3.14 -3.27
N HIS A 131 -25.15 2.73 -4.54
CA HIS A 131 -25.62 3.56 -5.65
C HIS A 131 -27.13 3.84 -5.56
N GLN A 132 -27.95 2.88 -5.15
CA GLN A 132 -29.38 3.12 -4.93
C GLN A 132 -29.62 4.08 -3.75
N LEU A 133 -28.90 3.85 -2.65
CA LEU A 133 -28.98 4.72 -1.48
C LEU A 133 -28.56 6.15 -1.80
N GLN A 134 -27.55 6.33 -2.65
CA GLN A 134 -27.12 7.65 -3.10
C GLN A 134 -28.27 8.44 -3.74
N LYS A 135 -28.99 7.82 -4.67
CA LYS A 135 -30.15 8.46 -5.33
C LYS A 135 -31.23 8.84 -4.32
N GLU A 136 -31.55 7.94 -3.39
CA GLU A 136 -32.56 8.20 -2.36
C GLU A 136 -32.13 9.32 -1.40
N VAL A 137 -30.83 9.42 -1.09
CA VAL A 137 -30.27 10.52 -0.29
C VAL A 137 -30.35 11.84 -1.06
N GLU A 138 -29.99 11.85 -2.35
CA GLU A 138 -30.09 13.03 -3.21
C GLU A 138 -31.54 13.51 -3.39
N GLU A 139 -32.52 12.60 -3.47
CA GLU A 139 -33.94 12.92 -3.58
C GLU A 139 -34.51 13.49 -2.27
N CYS A 140 -34.03 13.03 -1.12
CA CYS A 140 -34.49 13.48 0.20
C CYS A 140 -33.83 14.78 0.68
N LEU A 141 -32.67 15.14 0.12
CA LEU A 141 -31.92 16.33 0.55
C LEU A 141 -32.07 17.46 -0.47
N PRO A 142 -32.58 18.64 -0.06
CA PRO A 142 -32.61 19.79 -0.94
C PRO A 142 -31.18 20.28 -1.20
N LYS A 143 -30.87 20.61 -2.46
CA LYS A 143 -29.66 21.36 -2.80
C LYS A 143 -29.80 22.80 -2.29
N GLY A 144 -28.85 23.28 -1.50
CA GLY A 144 -28.87 24.66 -1.01
C GLY A 144 -28.72 25.67 -2.16
N GLU A 145 -29.36 26.83 -2.04
CA GLU A 145 -29.39 27.85 -3.11
C GLU A 145 -28.00 28.31 -3.56
N GLU A 146 -27.06 28.47 -2.62
CA GLU A 146 -25.68 28.88 -2.89
C GLU A 146 -24.71 27.70 -3.05
N GLN A 147 -25.18 26.47 -2.84
CA GLN A 147 -24.31 25.29 -2.82
C GLN A 147 -23.96 24.87 -4.25
N ASN A 148 -22.66 24.76 -4.53
CA ASN A 148 -22.24 24.25 -5.84
C ASN A 148 -22.49 22.74 -5.96
N GLU A 149 -22.48 22.25 -7.20
CA GLU A 149 -22.78 20.83 -7.50
C GLU A 149 -21.78 19.87 -6.84
N LYS A 150 -20.49 20.23 -6.82
CA LYS A 150 -19.45 19.42 -6.19
C LYS A 150 -19.70 19.27 -4.69
N GLU A 151 -19.93 20.36 -3.97
CA GLU A 151 -20.21 20.37 -2.53
C GLU A 151 -21.45 19.56 -2.17
N PHE A 152 -22.51 19.67 -2.98
CA PHE A 152 -23.72 18.87 -2.80
C PHE A 152 -23.43 17.37 -2.96
N HIS A 153 -22.64 17.00 -3.97
CA HIS A 153 -22.22 15.61 -4.15
C HIS A 153 -21.27 15.13 -3.05
N GLU A 154 -20.35 15.95 -2.55
CA GLU A 154 -19.50 15.55 -1.40
C GLU A 154 -20.34 15.26 -0.15
N LEU A 155 -21.33 16.11 0.13
CA LEU A 155 -22.25 15.94 1.26
C LEU A 155 -23.08 14.66 1.12
N THR A 156 -23.73 14.47 -0.03
CA THR A 156 -24.59 13.31 -0.29
C THR A 156 -23.79 12.01 -0.32
N LEU A 157 -22.59 11.98 -0.92
CA LEU A 157 -21.69 10.82 -0.88
C LEU A 157 -21.25 10.47 0.54
N ASN A 158 -20.93 11.48 1.35
CA ASN A 158 -20.58 11.27 2.75
C ASN A 158 -21.74 10.65 3.54
N ILE A 159 -22.94 11.23 3.44
CA ILE A 159 -24.15 10.74 4.12
C ILE A 159 -24.51 9.33 3.65
N THR A 160 -24.48 9.09 2.34
CA THR A 160 -24.72 7.79 1.72
C THR A 160 -23.84 6.72 2.34
N TYR A 161 -22.52 6.95 2.39
CA TYR A 161 -21.61 5.94 2.91
C TYR A 161 -21.73 5.77 4.43
N LEU A 162 -22.05 6.83 5.20
CA LEU A 162 -22.31 6.71 6.63
C LEU A 162 -23.54 5.82 6.91
N ILE A 163 -24.66 6.05 6.22
CA ILE A 163 -25.86 5.22 6.33
C ILE A 163 -25.56 3.79 5.87
N PHE A 164 -24.85 3.63 4.75
CA PHE A 164 -24.45 2.32 4.24
C PHE A 164 -23.54 1.55 5.21
N HIS A 165 -22.64 2.23 5.90
CA HIS A 165 -21.71 1.62 6.86
C HIS A 165 -22.44 1.20 8.15
N PHE A 166 -23.15 2.12 8.80
CA PHE A 166 -23.79 1.86 10.09
C PHE A 166 -25.12 1.10 9.99
N GLY A 167 -25.86 1.31 8.90
CA GLY A 167 -27.19 0.73 8.69
C GLY A 167 -28.29 1.43 9.48
N LEU A 168 -29.53 1.00 9.22
CA LEU A 168 -30.76 1.53 9.81
C LEU A 168 -31.41 0.55 10.80
N GLN A 169 -30.61 -0.37 11.36
CA GLN A 169 -31.05 -1.28 12.41
C GLN A 169 -31.24 -0.54 13.74
N GLU A 170 -32.14 -1.04 14.60
CA GLU A 170 -32.58 -0.31 15.81
C GLU A 170 -31.40 0.09 16.72
N HIS A 171 -30.45 -0.82 16.94
CA HIS A 171 -29.32 -0.60 17.84
C HIS A 171 -28.28 0.43 17.34
N SER A 172 -28.25 0.73 16.04
CA SER A 172 -27.29 1.69 15.45
C SER A 172 -27.94 3.06 15.16
N LYS A 173 -29.27 3.17 15.34
CA LYS A 173 -30.04 4.34 14.92
C LYS A 173 -29.58 5.63 15.60
N ASP A 174 -29.50 5.63 16.92
CA ASP A 174 -29.19 6.85 17.68
C ASP A 174 -27.76 7.33 17.42
N ALA A 175 -26.81 6.40 17.30
CA ALA A 175 -25.44 6.70 16.92
C ALA A 175 -25.37 7.31 15.51
N LEU A 176 -26.11 6.75 14.55
CA LEU A 176 -26.18 7.28 13.19
C LEU A 176 -26.82 8.67 13.16
N ILE A 177 -27.94 8.89 13.85
CA ILE A 177 -28.59 10.21 13.97
C ILE A 177 -27.58 11.23 14.52
N SER A 178 -26.88 10.90 15.61
CA SER A 178 -25.88 11.79 16.22
C SER A 178 -24.73 12.15 15.26
N ILE A 179 -24.35 11.23 14.36
CA ILE A 179 -23.34 11.51 13.34
C ILE A 179 -23.92 12.36 12.21
N LEU A 180 -25.10 12.01 11.69
CA LEU A 180 -25.72 12.71 10.56
C LEU A 180 -26.17 14.12 10.92
N SER A 181 -26.62 14.36 12.14
CA SER A 181 -27.04 15.70 12.60
C SER A 181 -25.92 16.74 12.55
N LYS A 182 -24.64 16.31 12.52
CA LYS A 182 -23.48 17.19 12.31
C LYS A 182 -23.38 17.70 10.88
N TYR A 183 -23.99 17.01 9.92
CA TYR A 183 -23.94 17.32 8.49
C TYR A 183 -25.28 17.86 7.97
N ILE A 184 -26.40 17.30 8.45
CA ILE A 184 -27.77 17.63 8.03
C ILE A 184 -28.72 17.72 9.23
N PRO A 185 -28.54 18.69 10.15
CA PRO A 185 -29.30 18.78 11.39
C PRO A 185 -30.82 18.81 11.18
N LEU A 186 -31.30 19.52 10.17
CA LEU A 186 -32.73 19.69 9.89
C LEU A 186 -33.38 18.52 9.13
N HIS A 187 -32.58 17.63 8.52
CA HIS A 187 -33.08 16.58 7.62
C HIS A 187 -32.76 15.15 8.09
N SER A 188 -31.90 14.98 9.10
CA SER A 188 -31.42 13.66 9.54
C SER A 188 -32.55 12.69 9.94
N ASP A 189 -33.52 13.14 10.74
CA ASP A 189 -34.64 12.31 11.18
C ASP A 189 -35.58 11.91 10.04
N ASN A 190 -35.92 12.86 9.15
CA ASN A 190 -36.79 12.62 8.00
C ASN A 190 -36.13 11.65 7.00
N LEU A 191 -34.84 11.84 6.74
CA LEU A 191 -34.07 10.93 5.87
C LEU A 191 -34.08 9.51 6.43
N ILE A 192 -33.78 9.35 7.73
CA ILE A 192 -33.75 8.03 8.37
C ILE A 192 -35.13 7.38 8.38
N SER A 193 -36.20 8.13 8.71
CA SER A 193 -37.56 7.57 8.75
C SER A 193 -38.01 7.11 7.36
N THR A 194 -37.74 7.90 6.32
CA THR A 194 -38.05 7.57 4.92
C THR A 194 -37.33 6.31 4.48
N LEU A 195 -36.01 6.23 4.69
CA LEU A 195 -35.21 5.06 4.29
C LEU A 195 -35.53 3.80 5.10
N LYS A 196 -35.91 3.94 6.38
CA LYS A 196 -36.26 2.80 7.26
C LYS A 196 -37.58 2.13 6.85
N ASN A 197 -38.47 2.84 6.16
CA ASN A 197 -39.71 2.29 5.62
C ASN A 197 -39.44 1.29 4.49
N LYS A 198 -38.29 1.39 3.83
CA LYS A 198 -37.85 0.42 2.83
C LYS A 198 -37.37 -0.86 3.51
N LYS A 199 -38.05 -1.97 3.26
CA LYS A 199 -37.77 -3.27 3.87
C LYS A 199 -37.07 -4.22 2.89
N CYS A 200 -36.36 -5.21 3.43
CA CYS A 200 -35.86 -6.33 2.64
C CYS A 200 -37.04 -7.10 2.03
N LYS A 201 -36.89 -7.59 0.80
CA LYS A 201 -37.94 -8.37 0.13
C LYS A 201 -38.19 -9.72 0.80
N TYR A 202 -37.11 -10.46 1.11
CA TYR A 202 -37.21 -11.76 1.78
C TYR A 202 -37.60 -11.70 3.28
N ASN A 203 -37.50 -10.53 3.92
CA ASN A 203 -37.90 -10.35 5.32
C ASN A 203 -38.34 -8.90 5.59
N LYS A 204 -39.65 -8.69 5.73
CA LYS A 204 -40.26 -7.37 5.94
C LYS A 204 -39.95 -6.73 7.30
N GLU A 205 -39.46 -7.49 8.27
CA GLU A 205 -39.06 -6.96 9.58
C GLU A 205 -37.69 -6.24 9.51
N LEU A 206 -36.87 -6.59 8.53
CA LEU A 206 -35.53 -6.02 8.38
C LEU A 206 -35.56 -4.78 7.46
N PRO A 207 -34.88 -3.68 7.83
CA PRO A 207 -34.68 -2.57 6.92
C PRO A 207 -33.80 -3.00 5.75
N PHE A 208 -34.05 -2.45 4.56
CA PHE A 208 -33.28 -2.76 3.36
C PHE A 208 -31.77 -2.46 3.55
N TYR A 209 -31.46 -1.35 4.21
CA TYR A 209 -30.10 -0.94 4.55
C TYR A 209 -29.73 -1.42 5.96
N VAL A 210 -29.27 -2.67 6.07
CA VAL A 210 -28.90 -3.31 7.35
C VAL A 210 -27.56 -2.85 7.93
N GLY A 211 -26.73 -2.17 7.15
CA GLY A 211 -25.38 -1.76 7.55
C GLY A 211 -24.31 -2.82 7.26
N HIS A 212 -23.10 -2.35 7.02
CA HIS A 212 -21.97 -3.17 6.57
C HIS A 212 -20.70 -2.98 7.41
N GLN A 213 -20.77 -2.29 8.54
CA GLN A 213 -19.64 -1.99 9.42
C GLN A 213 -18.82 -3.23 9.79
N SER A 214 -19.47 -4.32 10.19
CA SER A 214 -18.77 -5.56 10.59
C SER A 214 -17.99 -6.19 9.43
N LYS A 215 -18.57 -6.18 8.22
CA LYS A 215 -17.97 -6.76 7.00
C LYS A 215 -16.85 -5.87 6.46
N LEU A 216 -17.18 -4.61 6.18
CA LEU A 216 -16.27 -3.67 5.54
C LEU A 216 -15.24 -3.08 6.49
N GLY A 217 -15.50 -3.08 7.80
CA GLY A 217 -14.55 -2.61 8.81
C GLY A 217 -13.23 -3.38 8.75
N ASN A 218 -13.28 -4.72 8.66
CA ASN A 218 -12.07 -5.54 8.56
C ASN A 218 -11.39 -5.38 7.18
N TYR A 219 -12.18 -5.34 6.10
CA TYR A 219 -11.67 -5.08 4.75
C TYR A 219 -10.87 -3.78 4.66
N PHE A 220 -11.48 -2.66 5.06
CA PHE A 220 -10.85 -1.34 4.99
C PHE A 220 -9.71 -1.17 5.99
N ARG A 221 -9.80 -1.75 7.19
CA ARG A 221 -8.71 -1.68 8.18
C ARG A 221 -7.46 -2.39 7.66
N HIS A 222 -7.60 -3.61 7.13
CA HIS A 222 -6.45 -4.33 6.56
C HIS A 222 -5.91 -3.62 5.32
N LEU A 223 -6.77 -3.13 4.44
CA LEU A 223 -6.35 -2.40 3.26
C LEU A 223 -5.59 -1.11 3.63
N TYR A 224 -6.12 -0.32 4.55
CA TYR A 224 -5.47 0.89 5.08
C TYR A 224 -4.10 0.59 5.66
N HIS A 225 -3.98 -0.45 6.50
CA HIS A 225 -2.69 -0.83 7.09
C HIS A 225 -1.69 -1.33 6.05
N THR A 226 -2.15 -2.02 5.01
CA THR A 226 -1.28 -2.49 3.92
C THR A 226 -0.72 -1.30 3.16
N ILE A 227 -1.57 -0.33 2.78
CA ILE A 227 -1.12 0.88 2.08
C ILE A 227 -0.18 1.68 2.99
N LYS A 228 -0.56 1.89 4.25
CA LYS A 228 0.28 2.57 5.25
C LYS A 228 1.65 1.93 5.39
N TYR A 229 1.73 0.60 5.42
CA TYR A 229 2.96 -0.14 5.57
C TYR A 229 3.95 0.16 4.43
N VAL A 230 3.47 0.12 3.18
CA VAL A 230 4.28 0.47 2.00
C VAL A 230 4.65 1.96 2.02
N ASP A 231 3.67 2.84 2.25
CA ASP A 231 3.83 4.29 2.18
C ASP A 231 4.87 4.82 3.19
N GLN A 232 4.90 4.24 4.40
CA GLN A 232 5.81 4.64 5.48
C GLN A 232 7.19 3.98 5.41
N THR A 233 7.42 3.02 4.52
CA THR A 233 8.72 2.35 4.41
C THR A 233 9.77 3.29 3.81
N LYS A 234 10.84 3.55 4.56
CA LYS A 234 11.83 4.60 4.23
C LYS A 234 12.83 4.21 3.15
N PHE A 235 13.20 2.94 3.06
CA PHE A 235 14.20 2.48 2.09
C PHE A 235 13.63 2.29 0.67
N LEU A 236 12.30 2.33 0.51
CA LEU A 236 11.65 2.27 -0.79
C LEU A 236 11.61 3.65 -1.46
N THR A 237 11.96 3.67 -2.73
CA THR A 237 11.72 4.81 -3.63
C THR A 237 10.22 5.03 -3.87
N VAL A 238 9.86 6.20 -4.40
CA VAL A 238 8.46 6.53 -4.71
C VAL A 238 7.89 5.55 -5.74
N GLU A 239 8.70 5.22 -6.75
CA GLU A 239 8.36 4.31 -7.83
C GLU A 239 8.16 2.88 -7.31
N GLU A 240 9.01 2.42 -6.39
CA GLU A 240 8.83 1.11 -5.75
C GLU A 240 7.54 1.07 -4.93
N LYS A 241 7.24 2.11 -4.13
CA LYS A 241 5.98 2.19 -3.38
C LYS A 241 4.78 2.12 -4.32
N GLN A 242 4.80 2.88 -5.41
CA GLN A 242 3.76 2.83 -6.43
C GLN A 242 3.62 1.43 -7.05
N SER A 243 4.73 0.75 -7.33
CA SER A 243 4.73 -0.62 -7.85
C SER A 243 4.07 -1.60 -6.88
N PHE A 244 4.42 -1.54 -5.59
CA PHE A 244 3.81 -2.39 -4.56
C PHE A 244 2.30 -2.11 -4.42
N ILE A 245 1.88 -0.85 -4.31
CA ILE A 245 0.45 -0.54 -4.23
C ILE A 245 -0.29 -0.88 -5.52
N LYS A 246 0.35 -0.79 -6.69
CA LYS A 246 -0.24 -1.25 -7.95
C LYS A 246 -0.48 -2.76 -7.95
N MET A 247 0.42 -3.56 -7.38
CA MET A 247 0.20 -5.00 -7.20
C MET A 247 -1.00 -5.29 -6.29
N LEU A 248 -1.14 -4.54 -5.19
CA LEU A 248 -2.30 -4.62 -4.32
C LEU A 248 -3.59 -4.21 -5.04
N ARG A 249 -3.56 -3.08 -5.77
CA ARG A 249 -4.70 -2.57 -6.55
C ARG A 249 -5.16 -3.54 -7.63
N ALA A 250 -4.24 -4.28 -8.24
CA ALA A 250 -4.59 -5.30 -9.24
C ALA A 250 -5.49 -6.42 -8.69
N GLN A 251 -5.65 -6.53 -7.37
CA GLN A 251 -6.60 -7.46 -6.74
C GLN A 251 -8.04 -6.94 -6.74
N PHE A 252 -8.25 -5.62 -6.85
CA PHE A 252 -9.58 -5.00 -6.72
C PHE A 252 -10.37 -5.10 -8.01
N THR A 253 -11.59 -5.60 -7.90
CA THR A 253 -12.60 -5.46 -8.95
C THR A 253 -13.05 -4.00 -9.09
N THR A 254 -13.68 -3.66 -10.21
CA THR A 254 -14.30 -2.34 -10.41
C THR A 254 -15.32 -2.01 -9.31
N TYR A 255 -16.08 -3.00 -8.85
CA TYR A 255 -17.03 -2.84 -7.74
C TYR A 255 -16.33 -2.53 -6.40
N GLU A 256 -15.21 -3.19 -6.12
CA GLU A 256 -14.38 -2.87 -4.95
C GLU A 256 -13.81 -1.45 -5.04
N GLN A 257 -13.33 -1.02 -6.21
CA GLN A 257 -12.86 0.34 -6.43
C GLN A 257 -13.97 1.39 -6.21
N ALA A 258 -15.19 1.11 -6.66
CA ALA A 258 -16.33 1.97 -6.38
C ALA A 258 -16.64 2.07 -4.87
N ILE A 259 -16.61 0.95 -4.13
CA ILE A 259 -16.79 0.97 -2.68
C ILE A 259 -15.64 1.71 -1.97
N ILE A 260 -14.40 1.61 -2.47
CA ILE A 260 -13.26 2.42 -2.00
C ILE A 260 -13.52 3.91 -2.25
N PHE A 261 -14.03 4.28 -3.43
CA PHE A 261 -14.42 5.67 -3.74
C PHE A 261 -15.44 6.20 -2.72
N TYR A 262 -16.55 5.51 -2.51
CA TYR A 262 -17.56 5.95 -1.53
C TYR A 262 -16.98 6.07 -0.12
N ASN A 263 -16.13 5.11 0.29
CA ASN A 263 -15.45 5.21 1.57
C ASN A 263 -14.57 6.46 1.66
N ALA A 264 -13.74 6.72 0.66
CA ALA A 264 -12.82 7.85 0.62
C ALA A 264 -13.56 9.20 0.67
N MET A 265 -14.72 9.29 0.02
CA MET A 265 -15.58 10.49 0.03
C MET A 265 -16.26 10.72 1.38
N SER A 266 -16.37 9.70 2.22
CA SER A 266 -16.96 9.80 3.54
C SER A 266 -16.00 10.29 4.62
N ALA A 267 -16.56 10.72 5.76
CA ALA A 267 -15.81 11.04 6.96
C ALA A 267 -14.99 9.86 7.50
N LEU A 268 -15.43 8.62 7.25
CA LEU A 268 -14.72 7.40 7.67
C LEU A 268 -13.43 7.18 6.85
N GLY A 269 -13.42 7.61 5.59
CA GLY A 269 -12.26 7.53 4.70
C GLY A 269 -11.40 8.79 4.68
N LYS A 270 -11.67 9.80 5.52
CA LYS A 270 -10.98 11.11 5.52
C LYS A 270 -9.45 10.98 5.46
N LYS A 271 -8.87 10.08 6.24
CA LYS A 271 -7.41 9.85 6.28
C LYS A 271 -6.83 9.42 4.93
N TRP A 272 -7.60 8.76 4.07
CA TRP A 272 -7.14 8.36 2.74
C TRP A 272 -6.93 9.57 1.83
N ARG A 273 -7.85 10.54 1.92
CA ARG A 273 -7.76 11.84 1.21
C ARG A 273 -6.67 12.73 1.80
N GLU A 274 -6.56 12.81 3.13
CA GLU A 274 -5.50 13.59 3.79
C GLU A 274 -4.09 13.09 3.43
N ASN A 275 -3.91 11.77 3.25
CA ASN A 275 -2.64 11.20 2.78
C ASN A 275 -2.52 11.17 1.24
N GLN A 276 -3.53 11.65 0.51
CA GLN A 276 -3.61 11.67 -0.96
C GLN A 276 -3.40 10.28 -1.59
N TRP A 277 -3.78 9.20 -0.89
CA TRP A 277 -3.50 7.84 -1.33
C TRP A 277 -4.32 7.42 -2.54
N ILE A 278 -5.50 8.01 -2.75
CA ILE A 278 -6.36 7.71 -3.90
C ILE A 278 -5.64 8.11 -5.19
N GLU A 279 -5.12 9.33 -5.23
CA GLU A 279 -4.44 9.93 -6.38
C GLU A 279 -3.02 9.40 -6.52
N LYS A 280 -2.24 9.41 -5.43
CA LYS A 280 -0.83 8.98 -5.40
C LYS A 280 -0.61 7.56 -5.91
N TYR A 281 -1.56 6.68 -5.61
CA TYR A 281 -1.49 5.25 -5.96
C TYR A 281 -2.55 4.82 -6.97
N GLU A 282 -3.33 5.78 -7.48
CA GLU A 282 -4.37 5.58 -8.48
C GLU A 282 -5.37 4.47 -8.08
N LEU A 283 -5.82 4.43 -6.83
CA LEU A 283 -6.56 3.29 -6.25
C LEU A 283 -7.87 2.95 -6.98
N ILE A 284 -8.46 3.93 -7.66
CA ILE A 284 -9.74 3.83 -8.37
C ILE A 284 -9.60 3.94 -9.90
N LYS A 285 -8.39 3.70 -10.43
CA LYS A 285 -8.04 3.90 -11.85
C LYS A 285 -8.94 3.16 -12.84
N ASN A 286 -9.50 2.02 -12.45
CA ASN A 286 -10.21 1.11 -13.33
C ASN A 286 -11.74 1.30 -13.26
N ILE A 287 -12.23 2.37 -12.62
CA ILE A 287 -13.66 2.74 -12.66
C ILE A 287 -13.98 3.28 -14.07
N PRO A 288 -14.89 2.64 -14.84
CA PRO A 288 -15.29 3.11 -16.16
C PRO A 288 -16.10 4.41 -16.11
N PRO A 289 -16.21 5.12 -17.25
CA PRO A 289 -17.13 6.26 -17.37
C PRO A 289 -18.56 5.85 -17.05
N LYS A 290 -19.31 6.74 -16.39
CA LYS A 290 -20.73 6.54 -15.99
C LYS A 290 -20.98 5.36 -15.04
N PHE A 291 -19.92 4.70 -14.55
CA PHE A 291 -20.08 3.56 -13.66
C PHE A 291 -20.82 3.97 -12.39
N LEU A 292 -20.41 5.08 -11.75
CA LEU A 292 -21.02 5.66 -10.54
C LEU A 292 -22.28 6.53 -10.83
N GLY A 293 -22.96 6.29 -11.95
CA GLY A 293 -24.13 7.07 -12.35
C GLY A 293 -23.74 8.48 -12.79
N VAL A 294 -24.30 9.50 -12.12
CA VAL A 294 -24.05 10.92 -12.43
C VAL A 294 -22.71 11.43 -11.89
N ILE A 295 -22.12 10.70 -10.94
CA ILE A 295 -20.86 11.08 -10.30
C ILE A 295 -19.68 10.75 -11.21
N ASP A 296 -18.92 11.77 -11.58
CA ASP A 296 -17.59 11.58 -12.18
C ASP A 296 -16.50 11.68 -11.09
N PRO A 297 -15.78 10.58 -10.80
CA PRO A 297 -14.64 10.58 -9.86
C PRO A 297 -13.60 11.69 -10.12
N LYS A 298 -13.42 12.12 -11.37
CA LYS A 298 -12.46 13.16 -11.76
C LYS A 298 -12.74 14.52 -11.14
N THR A 299 -13.98 14.78 -10.80
CA THR A 299 -14.37 16.03 -10.13
C THR A 299 -13.80 16.14 -8.71
N PHE A 300 -13.44 14.99 -8.11
CA PHE A 300 -12.92 14.89 -6.75
C PHE A 300 -11.43 14.53 -6.70
N PHE A 301 -10.96 13.72 -7.65
CA PHE A 301 -9.60 13.17 -7.64
C PHE A 301 -8.88 13.46 -8.96
N GLU A 302 -7.81 14.25 -8.88
CA GLU A 302 -6.95 14.56 -10.03
C GLU A 302 -6.03 13.39 -10.34
N MET A 303 -6.48 12.47 -11.21
CA MET A 303 -5.71 11.31 -11.64
C MET A 303 -6.13 10.82 -13.03
N ARG A 304 -5.24 10.09 -13.71
CA ARG A 304 -5.50 9.52 -15.04
C ARG A 304 -6.20 8.18 -14.93
N PHE A 305 -7.42 8.09 -15.43
CA PHE A 305 -8.19 6.83 -15.49
C PHE A 305 -7.75 5.97 -16.68
N GLU A 306 -7.95 4.65 -16.57
CA GLU A 306 -7.48 3.69 -17.58
C GLU A 306 -8.09 3.92 -18.97
N TYR A 307 -9.38 4.28 -19.01
CA TYR A 307 -10.12 4.50 -20.26
C TYR A 307 -9.65 5.73 -21.06
N GLU A 308 -8.82 6.61 -20.49
CA GLU A 308 -8.24 7.77 -21.19
C GLU A 308 -7.00 7.41 -22.03
N GLY A 309 -6.51 6.17 -21.90
CA GLY A 309 -5.44 5.66 -22.74
C GLY A 309 -5.91 4.78 -23.90
N LEU A 310 -7.22 4.56 -24.01
CA LEU A 310 -7.85 3.70 -25.02
C LEU A 310 -8.21 4.46 -26.29
#